data_AF-A0A0P7BGK0-F1
#
_entry.id   AF-A0A0P7BGK0-F1
#
_cell.length_a   1.000
_cell.length_b   1.000
_cell.length_c   1.000
_cell.angle_alpha   90.00
_cell.angle_beta   90.00
_cell.angle_gamma   90.00
#
_symmetry.space_group_name_H-M   'P 1'
#
loop_
_entity.id
_entity.type
_entity.pdbx_description
1 polymer ?
#
loop_
_entity_poly.entity_id
_entity_poly.type
_entity_poly.pdbx_seq_one_letter_code
_entity_poly.pdbx_strand_id
1 'polypeptide(L)'
;MENNDSNLTLEELQDEEKKLKKNELLAAGGIGFLAGIILYGLFTGGFGFLYTGISVGLIYMIIKNSRKSKERLKVIREELNKR
;
A
#
# COMPACT_ATOMS: atom_id res chain seq x y z
N MET A 1 0.85 1.06 -22.33
CA MET A 1 1.29 -0.07 -21.48
C MET A 1 0.29 -1.18 -21.71
N GLU A 2 0.73 -2.21 -22.44
CA GLU A 2 -0.07 -3.36 -22.84
C GLU A 2 -0.44 -4.18 -21.60
N ASN A 3 -1.73 -4.41 -21.37
CA ASN A 3 -2.20 -5.30 -20.30
C ASN A 3 -2.06 -6.75 -20.80
N ASN A 4 -0.98 -7.40 -20.37
CA ASN A 4 -0.70 -8.81 -20.63
C ASN A 4 -1.28 -9.73 -19.54
N ASP A 5 -2.31 -9.27 -18.81
CA ASP A 5 -2.91 -10.02 -17.69
C ASP A 5 -3.63 -11.29 -18.19
N SER A 6 -4.14 -11.26 -19.42
CA SER A 6 -4.75 -12.43 -20.08
C SER A 6 -3.80 -13.61 -20.33
N ASN A 7 -2.48 -13.41 -20.19
CA ASN A 7 -1.45 -14.42 -20.46
C ASN A 7 -0.88 -15.05 -19.17
N LEU A 8 -1.29 -14.57 -18.00
CA LEU A 8 -0.88 -15.17 -16.73
C LEU A 8 -1.68 -16.44 -16.44
N THR A 9 -0.98 -17.44 -15.91
CA THR A 9 -1.61 -18.67 -15.42
C THR A 9 -2.39 -18.41 -14.12
N LEU A 10 -3.35 -19.29 -13.78
CA LEU A 10 -4.13 -19.17 -12.54
C LEU A 10 -3.23 -19.07 -11.29
N GLU A 11 -2.11 -19.78 -11.30
CA GLU A 11 -1.13 -19.79 -10.22
C GLU A 11 -0.40 -18.43 -10.09
N GLU A 12 0.00 -17.83 -11.21
CA GLU A 12 0.64 -16.51 -11.22
C GLU A 12 -0.30 -15.39 -10.74
N LEU A 13 -1.59 -15.44 -11.13
CA LEU A 13 -2.61 -14.50 -10.66
C LEU A 13 -2.81 -14.60 -9.13
N GLN A 14 -2.82 -15.82 -8.59
CA GLN A 14 -2.94 -16.04 -7.14
C GLN A 14 -1.70 -15.56 -6.36
N ASP A 15 -0.51 -15.78 -6.93
CA ASP A 15 0.74 -15.31 -6.32
C ASP A 15 0.85 -13.79 -6.34
N GLU A 16 0.42 -13.15 -7.43
CA GLU A 16 0.36 -11.69 -7.50
C GLU A 16 -0.67 -11.11 -6.51
N GLU A 17 -1.85 -11.73 -6.37
CA GLU A 17 -2.84 -11.34 -5.35
C GLU A 17 -2.25 -11.39 -3.93
N LYS A 18 -1.57 -12.50 -3.58
CA LYS A 18 -0.91 -12.66 -2.28
C LYS A 18 0.16 -11.60 -2.05
N LYS A 19 0.97 -11.32 -3.07
CA LYS A 19 2.04 -10.31 -2.98
C LYS A 19 1.47 -8.91 -2.75
N LEU A 20 0.42 -8.55 -3.47
CA LEU A 20 -0.25 -7.26 -3.33
C LEU A 20 -0.91 -7.12 -1.93
N LYS A 21 -1.54 -8.18 -1.42
CA LYS A 21 -2.08 -8.20 -0.05
C LYS A 21 -1.00 -8.06 1.03
N LYS A 22 0.12 -8.77 0.88
CA LYS A 22 1.27 -8.64 1.80
C LYS A 22 1.83 -7.21 1.79
N ASN A 23 1.97 -6.61 0.61
CA ASN A 23 2.42 -5.23 0.48
C ASN A 23 1.44 -4.24 1.11
N GLU A 24 0.13 -4.48 1.00
CA GLU A 24 -0.89 -3.67 1.67
C GLU A 24 -0.79 -3.76 3.20
N LEU A 25 -0.53 -4.96 3.74
CA LEU A 25 -0.32 -5.16 5.17
C LEU A 25 0.93 -4.42 5.68
N LEU A 26 2.04 -4.53 4.94
CA LEU A 26 3.28 -3.80 5.28
C LEU A 26 3.08 -2.28 5.19
N ALA A 27 2.35 -1.80 4.18
CA ALA A 27 2.00 -0.39 4.05
C ALA A 27 1.15 0.09 5.23
N ALA A 28 0.14 -0.68 5.65
CA ALA A 28 -0.70 -0.36 6.80
C ALA A 28 0.11 -0.32 8.11
N GLY A 29 1.01 -1.29 8.31
CA GLY A 29 1.94 -1.29 9.43
C GLY A 29 2.87 -0.07 9.45
N GLY A 30 3.42 0.30 8.29
CA GLY A 30 4.26 1.49 8.13
C GLY A 30 3.52 2.80 8.41
N ILE A 31 2.26 2.92 7.96
CA ILE A 31 1.41 4.07 8.27
C ILE A 31 1.14 4.14 9.78
N GLY A 32 0.82 3.02 10.43
CA GLY A 32 0.61 2.96 11.88
C GLY A 32 1.85 3.36 12.67
N PHE A 33 3.04 2.92 12.24
CA PHE A 33 4.31 3.33 12.84
C PHE A 33 4.57 4.83 12.70
N LEU A 34 4.36 5.40 11.50
CA LEU A 34 4.51 6.83 11.26
C LEU A 34 3.51 7.66 12.07
N ALA A 35 2.25 7.20 12.19
CA ALA A 35 1.26 7.82 13.05
C ALA A 35 1.69 7.79 14.53
N GLY A 36 2.28 6.68 14.99
CA GLY A 36 2.84 6.55 16.33
C GLY A 36 3.97 7.55 16.60
N ILE A 37 4.88 7.75 15.65
CA ILE A 37 5.96 8.76 15.75
C ILE A 37 5.37 10.17 15.88
N ILE A 38 4.37 10.50 15.06
CA ILE A 38 3.70 11.81 15.11
C ILE A 38 3.08 12.04 16.48
N LEU A 39 2.32 11.07 17.01
CA LEU A 39 1.71 11.17 18.34
C LEU A 39 2.76 11.30 19.43
N TYR A 40 3.79 10.44 19.43
CA TYR A 40 4.87 10.46 20.42
C TYR A 40 5.61 11.81 20.44
N GLY A 41 5.90 12.38 19.27
CA GLY A 41 6.49 13.71 19.16
C GLY A 41 5.61 14.80 19.78
N LEU A 42 4.31 14.78 19.49
CA LEU A 42 3.35 15.71 20.06
C LEU A 42 3.35 15.68 21.60
N PHE A 43 3.40 14.49 22.21
CA PHE A 43 3.42 14.33 23.67
C PHE A 43 4.76 14.69 24.33
N THR A 44 5.87 14.51 23.62
CA THR A 44 7.21 14.78 24.17
C THR A 44 7.64 16.24 23.99
N GLY A 45 6.80 17.08 23.37
CA GLY A 45 7.17 18.45 22.99
C GLY A 45 8.30 18.51 21.95
N GLY A 46 8.59 17.38 21.31
CA GLY A 46 9.64 17.19 20.32
C GLY A 46 9.09 16.89 18.92
N PHE A 47 9.96 16.87 17.92
CA PHE A 47 9.64 16.73 16.49
C PHE A 47 8.81 17.90 15.96
N GLY A 48 9.49 19.02 15.67
CA GLY A 48 8.90 20.19 15.03
C GLY A 48 8.31 19.91 13.64
N PHE A 49 7.70 20.94 13.04
CA PHE A 49 6.92 20.88 11.79
C PHE A 49 7.54 20.07 10.63
N LEU A 50 8.87 20.05 10.50
CA LEU A 50 9.56 19.27 9.46
C LEU A 50 9.33 17.76 9.60
N TYR A 51 9.45 17.21 10.81
CA TYR A 51 9.33 15.76 11.02
C TYR A 51 7.89 15.31 10.83
N THR A 52 6.93 16.05 11.37
CA THR A 52 5.50 15.82 11.12
C THR A 52 5.17 15.92 9.63
N GLY A 53 5.69 16.94 8.94
CA GLY A 53 5.50 17.14 7.50
C GLY A 53 6.05 16.00 6.66
N ILE A 54 7.26 15.52 6.96
CA ILE A 54 7.88 14.37 6.30
C ILE A 54 7.06 13.10 6.55
N SER A 55 6.68 12.82 7.80
CA SER A 55 5.86 11.64 8.13
C SER A 55 4.51 11.65 7.42
N VAL A 56 3.82 12.79 7.38
CA VAL A 56 2.55 12.95 6.64
C VAL A 56 2.77 12.79 5.13
N GLY A 57 3.84 13.36 4.58
CA GLY A 57 4.21 13.22 3.17
C GLY A 57 4.45 11.75 2.78
N LEU A 58 5.17 10.99 3.62
CA LEU A 58 5.37 9.56 3.42
C LEU A 58 4.05 8.79 3.47
N ILE A 59 3.18 9.07 4.46
CA ILE A 59 1.85 8.45 4.55
C ILE A 59 1.06 8.70 3.27
N TYR A 60 1.03 9.93 2.78
CA TYR A 60 0.33 10.29 1.54
C TYR A 60 0.88 9.52 0.33
N MET A 61 2.20 9.41 0.21
CA MET A 61 2.85 8.64 -0.86
C MET A 61 2.49 7.15 -0.80
N ILE A 62 2.50 6.57 0.41
CA ILE A 62 2.13 5.17 0.64
C ILE A 62 0.66 4.93 0.26
N ILE A 63 -0.26 5.80 0.69
CA ILE A 63 -1.68 5.70 0.36
C ILE A 63 -1.90 5.81 -1.15
N LYS A 64 -1.23 6.76 -1.81
CA LYS A 64 -1.33 6.95 -3.26
C LYS A 64 -0.86 5.69 -4.02
N ASN A 65 0.24 5.08 -3.58
CA ASN A 65 0.74 3.85 -4.19
C ASN A 65 -0.14 2.62 -3.89
N SER A 66 -0.69 2.56 -2.67
CA SER A 66 -1.65 1.52 -2.26
C SER A 66 -2.92 1.56 -3.11
N ARG A 67 -3.46 2.75 -3.42
CA ARG A 67 -4.63 2.88 -4.31
C ARG A 67 -4.41 2.26 -5.69
N LYS A 68 -3.24 2.50 -6.31
CA LYS A 68 -2.88 1.91 -7.60
C LYS A 68 -2.77 0.38 -7.52
N SER A 69 -2.24 -0.12 -6.39
CA SER A 69 -2.14 -1.56 -6.13
C SER A 69 -3.51 -2.21 -5.92
N LYS A 70 -4.45 -1.51 -5.25
CA LYS A 70 -5.84 -1.97 -5.09
C LYS A 70 -6.60 -2.03 -6.40
N GLU A 71 -6.35 -1.10 -7.31
CA GLU A 71 -6.96 -1.10 -8.63
C GLU A 71 -6.48 -2.30 -9.46
N ARG A 72 -5.17 -2.60 -9.44
CA ARG A 72 -4.64 -3.84 -10.05
C ARG A 72 -5.21 -5.11 -9.40
N LEU A 73 -5.31 -5.15 -8.08
CA LEU A 73 -5.93 -6.27 -7.35
C LEU A 73 -7.37 -6.52 -7.80
N LYS A 74 -8.16 -5.46 -8.05
CA LYS A 74 -9.53 -5.62 -8.54
C LYS A 74 -9.57 -6.27 -9.91
N VAL A 75 -8.72 -5.83 -10.84
CA VAL A 75 -8.62 -6.40 -12.20
C VAL A 75 -8.24 -7.88 -12.12
N ILE A 76 -7.17 -8.21 -11.38
CA ILE A 76 -6.71 -9.59 -11.17
C ILE A 76 -7.83 -10.47 -10.59
N ARG A 77 -8.58 -9.95 -9.61
CA ARG A 77 -9.67 -10.68 -8.95
C ARG A 77 -10.88 -10.87 -9.84
N GLU A 78 -11.18 -9.90 -10.70
CA GLU A 78 -12.22 -10.01 -11.72
C GLU A 78 -11.85 -11.06 -12.78
N GLU A 79 -10.58 -11.14 -13.19
CA GLU A 79 -10.11 -12.19 -14.10
C GLU A 79 -10.13 -13.58 -13.45
N LEU A 80 -9.70 -13.69 -12.18
CA LEU A 80 -9.78 -14.93 -11.40
C LEU A 80 -11.21 -15.44 -11.23
N ASN A 81 -12.19 -14.56 -11.07
CA ASN A 81 -13.60 -14.93 -10.87
C ASN A 81 -14.35 -15.24 -12.19
N LYS A 82 -13.75 -14.90 -13.34
CA LYS A 82 -14.30 -15.21 -14.68
C LYS A 82 -13.83 -16.57 -15.22
N ARG A 83 -12.75 -17.13 -14.68
CA ARG A 83 -12.20 -18.45 -15.04
C ARG A 83 -12.75 -19.52 -14.09
#